data_AF-A0A920S877-F1
#
_entry.id   AF-A0A920S877-F1
#
_cell.length_a   1.000
_cell.length_b   1.000
_cell.length_c   1.000
_cell.angle_alpha   90.00
_cell.angle_beta   90.00
_cell.angle_gamma   90.00
#
_symmetry.space_group_name_H-M   'P 1'
#
loop_
_entity.id
_entity.type
_entity.pdbx_description
1 polymer ?
#
loop_
_entity_poly.entity_id
_entity_poly.type
_entity_poly.pdbx_seq_one_letter_code
_entity_poly.pdbx_strand_id
1 'polypeptide(L)'
;MDHLKLKLTVAYDGTHYKGWQLQKNGMTVQQRIEEACDVFSKVKRIHSSSRTDTGVHARGMVAHVEILKVEYRIEERKLRPGVKCVLAG
;
A
#
# COMPACT_ATOMS: atom_id res chain seq x y z
N MET A 1 18.14 14.27 3.43
CA MET A 1 17.68 13.22 4.37
C MET A 1 17.56 11.94 3.58
N ASP A 2 18.05 10.82 4.09
CA ASP A 2 18.03 9.55 3.36
C ASP A 2 16.62 8.96 3.31
N HIS A 3 16.18 8.61 2.10
CA HIS A 3 14.91 7.95 1.86
C HIS A 3 15.13 6.49 1.47
N LEU A 4 14.22 5.62 1.91
CA LEU A 4 14.13 4.25 1.45
C LEU A 4 12.94 4.12 0.50
N LYS A 5 13.15 3.46 -0.64
CA LYS A 5 12.09 3.12 -1.60
C LYS A 5 11.75 1.64 -1.46
N LEU A 6 10.56 1.36 -0.92
CA LEU A 6 10.11 0.00 -0.66
C LEU A 6 9.19 -0.48 -1.77
N LYS A 7 9.43 -1.70 -2.28
CA LYS A 7 8.52 -2.40 -3.19
C LYS A 7 7.49 -3.19 -2.38
N LEU A 8 6.22 -3.01 -2.74
CA LEU A 8 5.08 -3.71 -2.19
C LEU A 8 4.45 -4.60 -3.27
N THR A 9 3.93 -5.76 -2.87
CA THR A 9 3.13 -6.64 -3.74
C THR A 9 1.79 -6.85 -3.06
N VAL A 10 0.76 -6.21 -3.61
CA VAL A 10 -0.53 -6.03 -2.96
C VAL A 10 -1.54 -7.02 -3.55
N ALA A 11 -2.27 -7.70 -2.68
CA ALA A 11 -3.42 -8.51 -3.04
C ALA A 11 -4.64 -7.99 -2.27
N TYR A 12 -5.77 -7.83 -2.94
CA TYR A 12 -6.99 -7.34 -2.31
C TYR A 12 -8.23 -7.84 -3.04
N ASP A 13 -9.29 -7.98 -2.27
CA ASP A 13 -10.65 -8.12 -2.78
C ASP A 13 -11.23 -6.71 -2.99
N GLY A 14 -11.61 -6.39 -4.24
CA GLY A 14 -12.14 -5.07 -4.59
C GLY A 14 -13.60 -4.83 -4.21
N THR A 15 -14.34 -5.84 -3.72
CA THR A 15 -15.80 -5.81 -3.54
C THR A 15 -16.29 -4.58 -2.77
N HIS A 16 -15.57 -4.16 -1.72
CA HIS A 16 -15.95 -3.04 -0.86
C HIS A 16 -15.19 -1.74 -1.14
N TYR A 17 -14.36 -1.70 -2.18
CA TYR A 17 -13.53 -0.54 -2.52
C TYR A 17 -14.02 0.17 -3.78
N LYS A 18 -13.97 1.51 -3.74
CA LYS A 18 -14.24 2.40 -4.88
C LYS A 18 -13.05 2.50 -5.83
N GLY A 19 -12.43 1.36 -6.10
CA GLY A 19 -11.24 1.22 -6.93
C GLY A 19 -9.94 1.50 -6.18
N TRP A 20 -8.85 1.57 -6.94
CA TRP A 20 -7.51 1.77 -6.39
C TRP A 20 -7.31 3.19 -5.87
N GLN A 21 -7.49 4.18 -6.75
CA GLN A 21 -7.05 5.56 -6.54
C GLN A 21 -7.89 6.25 -5.46
N LEU A 22 -7.23 6.97 -4.54
CA LEU A 22 -7.88 7.84 -3.55
C LEU A 22 -8.90 8.78 -4.21
N GLN A 23 -10.10 8.85 -3.65
CA GLN A 23 -11.24 9.64 -4.12
C GLN A 23 -11.96 10.28 -2.95
N LYS A 24 -12.79 11.31 -3.22
CA LYS A 24 -13.57 11.99 -2.18
C LYS A 24 -14.74 11.15 -1.64
N ASN A 25 -15.25 10.21 -2.44
CA ASN A 25 -16.56 9.59 -2.22
C ASN A 25 -16.48 8.07 -2.01
N GLY A 26 -15.71 7.64 -1.01
CA GLY A 26 -15.70 6.25 -0.55
C GLY A 26 -14.30 5.70 -0.31
N MET A 27 -14.25 4.55 0.37
CA MET A 27 -13.01 3.87 0.72
C MET A 27 -12.32 3.31 -0.53
N THR A 28 -11.01 3.52 -0.63
CA THR A 28 -10.19 3.05 -1.76
C THR A 28 -9.06 2.18 -1.27
N VAL A 29 -8.52 1.34 -2.15
CA VAL A 29 -7.41 0.45 -1.78
C VAL A 29 -6.17 1.27 -1.42
N GLN A 30 -5.89 2.35 -2.15
CA GLN A 30 -4.80 3.26 -1.86
C GLN A 30 -4.90 3.84 -0.45
N GLN A 31 -6.08 4.36 -0.06
CA GLN A 31 -6.29 4.93 1.27
C GLN A 31 -5.98 3.89 2.35
N ARG A 32 -6.53 2.67 2.18
CA ARG A 32 -6.38 1.61 3.18
C ARG A 32 -4.92 1.19 3.37
N ILE A 33 -4.15 1.15 2.29
CA ILE A 33 -2.72 0.82 2.37
C ILE A 33 -1.93 1.97 3.01
N GLU A 34 -2.23 3.22 2.68
CA GLU A 34 -1.58 4.39 3.29
C GLU A 34 -1.81 4.40 4.81
N GLU A 35 -3.05 4.19 5.26
CA GLU A 35 -3.39 4.04 6.69
C GLU A 35 -2.66 2.87 7.36
N ALA A 36 -2.51 1.73 6.67
CA ALA A 36 -1.78 0.59 7.20
C ALA A 36 -0.27 0.85 7.31
N CYS A 37 0.28 1.70 6.43
CA CYS A 37 1.69 2.07 6.48
C CYS A 37 2.04 2.94 7.68
N ASP A 38 1.09 3.73 8.20
CA ASP A 38 1.29 4.60 9.35
C ASP A 38 1.75 3.85 10.62
N VAL A 39 1.54 2.53 10.67
CA VAL A 39 2.07 1.66 11.74
C VAL A 39 3.61 1.67 11.78
N PHE A 40 4.28 1.84 10.64
CA PHE A 40 5.74 1.74 10.55
C PHE A 40 6.45 2.97 9.97
N SER A 41 5.75 3.89 9.31
CA SER A 41 6.26 5.21 8.88
C SER A 41 5.10 6.10 8.46
N LYS A 42 5.23 7.42 8.61
CA LYS A 42 4.23 8.37 8.13
C LYS A 42 4.28 8.48 6.61
N VAL A 43 3.58 7.59 5.94
CA VAL A 43 3.55 7.53 4.48
C VAL A 43 2.60 8.59 3.95
N LYS A 44 3.12 9.48 3.09
CA LYS A 44 2.27 10.51 2.45
C LYS A 44 1.47 9.98 1.27
N ARG A 45 2.03 9.03 0.51
CA ARG A 45 1.47 8.57 -0.76
C ARG A 45 2.09 7.24 -1.18
N ILE A 46 1.26 6.29 -1.62
CA ILE A 46 1.69 5.08 -2.34
C ILE A 46 1.44 5.23 -3.84
N HIS A 47 2.35 4.67 -4.66
CA HIS A 47 2.23 4.65 -6.11
C HIS A 47 2.20 3.22 -6.63
N SER A 48 1.13 2.85 -7.33
CA SER A 48 0.97 1.53 -7.96
C SER A 48 1.49 1.49 -9.39
N SER A 49 1.67 0.26 -9.89
CA SER A 49 1.94 -0.03 -11.30
C SER A 49 0.72 0.17 -12.21
N SER A 50 -0.49 0.19 -11.65
CA SER A 50 -1.74 0.39 -12.39
C SER A 50 -2.85 0.95 -11.50
N ARG A 51 -3.97 1.35 -12.10
CA ARG A 51 -5.23 1.66 -11.41
C ARG A 51 -6.22 0.52 -11.67
N THR A 52 -7.16 0.36 -10.75
CA THR A 52 -8.33 -0.50 -10.96
C THR A 52 -9.60 0.25 -10.64
N ASP A 53 -10.66 -0.08 -11.36
CA ASP A 53 -12.00 0.47 -11.11
C ASP A 53 -12.65 -0.16 -9.88
N THR A 54 -13.81 0.37 -9.50
CA THR A 54 -14.62 -0.12 -8.37
C THR A 54 -14.94 -1.59 -8.51
N GLY A 55 -14.78 -2.37 -7.44
CA GLY A 55 -15.08 -3.80 -7.43
C GLY A 55 -14.00 -4.71 -8.00
N VAL A 56 -13.00 -4.19 -8.73
CA VAL A 56 -11.95 -5.03 -9.35
C VAL A 56 -10.97 -5.55 -8.29
N HIS A 57 -10.64 -6.84 -8.36
CA HIS A 57 -9.69 -7.50 -7.45
C HIS A 57 -8.27 -7.54 -8.03
N ALA A 58 -7.26 -7.72 -7.18
CA ALA A 58 -5.89 -8.01 -7.63
C ALA A 58 -5.21 -9.05 -6.74
N ARG A 59 -4.35 -9.88 -7.34
CA ARG A 59 -3.56 -10.90 -6.61
C ARG A 59 -2.10 -10.51 -6.38
N GLY A 60 -1.63 -9.45 -7.02
CA GLY A 60 -0.21 -9.08 -7.01
C GLY A 60 0.07 -7.74 -7.68
N MET A 61 -0.77 -6.73 -7.44
CA MET A 61 -0.49 -5.38 -7.93
C MET A 61 0.79 -4.87 -7.27
N VAL A 62 1.76 -4.48 -8.09
CA VAL A 62 3.02 -3.93 -7.59
C VAL A 62 2.81 -2.46 -7.25
N ALA A 63 3.36 -2.04 -6.13
CA ALA A 63 3.36 -0.64 -5.73
C ALA A 63 4.68 -0.29 -5.06
N HIS A 64 4.95 1.00 -4.90
CA HIS A 64 6.08 1.48 -4.13
C HIS A 64 5.70 2.64 -3.23
N VAL A 65 6.47 2.79 -2.17
CA VAL A 65 6.39 3.89 -1.23
C VAL A 65 7.79 4.39 -0.91
N GLU A 66 7.91 5.69 -0.68
CA GLU A 66 9.13 6.33 -0.21
C GLU A 66 8.95 6.79 1.23
N ILE A 67 9.87 6.38 2.10
CA ILE A 67 9.83 6.68 3.54
C ILE A 67 11.15 7.26 3.99
N LEU A 68 11.13 8.04 5.07
CA LEU A 68 12.36 8.50 5.71
C LEU A 68 13.04 7.31 6.39
N LYS A 69 14.33 7.11 6.13
CA LYS A 69 15.09 6.00 6.72
C LYS A 69 15.05 6.00 8.25
N VAL A 70 15.00 7.18 8.87
CA VAL A 70 14.90 7.37 10.33
C VAL A 70 13.54 7.00 10.92
N GLU A 71 12.47 7.01 10.12
CA GLU A 71 11.13 6.66 10.58
C GLU A 71 10.86 5.16 10.50
N TYR A 72 11.65 4.43 9.73
CA TYR A 72 11.45 3.02 9.47
C TYR A 72 11.74 2.19 10.73
N ARG A 73 10.67 1.71 11.38
CA ARG A 73 10.72 1.00 12.67
C ARG A 73 10.72 -0.53 12.58
N ILE A 74 10.65 -1.10 11.39
CA ILE A 74 10.63 -2.55 11.19
C ILE A 74 12.05 -3.04 10.92
N GLU A 75 12.56 -4.00 11.71
CA GLU A 75 13.82 -4.67 11.40
C GLU A 75 13.78 -5.25 9.97
N GLU A 76 14.82 -4.99 9.17
CA GLU A 76 14.94 -5.48 7.78
C GLU A 76 14.62 -6.97 7.64
N ARG A 77 14.95 -7.78 8.67
CA ARG A 77 14.73 -9.23 8.70
C ARG A 77 13.25 -9.65 8.73
N LYS A 78 12.34 -8.75 9.12
CA LYS A 78 10.88 -8.98 9.09
C LYS A 78 10.25 -8.56 7.76
N LEU A 79 10.96 -7.80 6.92
CA LEU A 79 10.58 -7.56 5.53
C LEU A 79 11.05 -8.74 4.69
N ARG A 80 10.19 -9.76 4.52
CA ARG A 80 10.33 -10.61 3.34
C ARG A 80 10.09 -9.73 2.11
N PRO A 81 10.92 -9.80 1.05
CA PRO A 81 10.65 -9.06 -0.18
C PRO A 81 9.33 -9.56 -0.79
N GLY A 82 8.26 -8.84 -0.51
CA GLY A 82 6.89 -9.31 -0.69
C GLY A 82 6.09 -9.21 0.61
N VAL A 83 5.89 -7.98 1.10
CA VAL A 83 4.80 -7.70 2.04
C VAL A 83 3.50 -8.03 1.29
N LYS A 84 3.02 -9.27 1.46
CA LYS A 84 1.67 -9.69 1.11
C LYS A 84 0.74 -8.97 2.08
N CYS A 85 0.39 -7.74 1.77
CA CYS A 85 -0.75 -7.09 2.41
C CYS A 85 -1.98 -7.72 1.74
N VAL A 86 -2.47 -8.84 2.29
CA VAL A 86 -3.81 -9.35 1.96
C VAL A 86 -4.75 -8.49 2.78
N LEU A 87 -5.28 -7.44 2.15
CA LEU A 87 -6.39 -6.70 2.74
C LEU A 87 -7.65 -7.54 2.54
N ALA A 88 -7.84 -8.53 3.42
CA ALA A 88 -9.13 -9.17 3.60
C ALA A 88 -9.92 -8.30 4.59
N GLY A 89 -10.99 -7.71 4.10
CA GLY A 89 -12.03 -7.03 4.87
C GLY A 89 -13.34 -7.27 4.15
#